data_AF-A0A4Y7UHH6-F1
#
_entry.id   AF-A0A4Y7UHH6-F1
#
_cell.length_a   1.000
_cell.length_b   1.000
_cell.length_c   1.000
_cell.angle_alpha   90.00
_cell.angle_beta   90.00
_cell.angle_gamma   90.00
#
_symmetry.space_group_name_H-M   'P 1'
#
loop_
_entity.id
_entity.type
_entity.pdbx_description
1 polymer ?
#
loop_
_entity_poly.entity_id
_entity_poly.type
_entity_poly.pdbx_seq_one_letter_code
_entity_poly.pdbx_strand_id
1 'polypeptide(L)'
;MKAIITLLMINISGTIYSQDYDTLKKADTVYIFFKQNQYKQIYMPQSKGYGDYIFVFNEYYKHTHIMLYHNPYVAEEKKEKKSFLKKHKSILINYDFLINMLSYQDAKKLLLSKKKIYLIDDNDTGWFSIKLKEVKVNDYNINPIE
;
A
#
# COMPACT_ATOMS: atom_id res chain seq x y z
N MET A 1 43.37 -12.15 5.13
CA MET A 1 42.65 -11.10 4.37
C MET A 1 41.29 -11.49 3.80
N LYS A 2 40.93 -12.77 3.63
CA LYS A 2 39.62 -13.16 3.06
C LYS A 2 38.45 -13.10 4.06
N ALA A 3 38.71 -13.24 5.37
CA ALA A 3 37.67 -13.26 6.41
C ALA A 3 37.13 -11.87 6.81
N ILE A 4 37.90 -10.80 6.59
CA ILE A 4 37.48 -9.43 6.94
C ILE A 4 36.44 -8.89 5.94
N ILE A 5 36.49 -9.33 4.68
CA ILE A 5 35.54 -8.91 3.63
C ILE A 5 34.17 -9.56 3.86
N THR A 6 34.11 -10.76 4.42
CA THR A 6 32.84 -11.46 4.69
C THR A 6 32.06 -10.82 5.85
N LEU A 7 32.74 -10.22 6.83
CA LEU A 7 32.08 -9.57 7.98
C LEU A 7 31.45 -8.21 7.62
N LEU A 8 31.91 -7.55 6.56
CA LEU A 8 31.35 -6.27 6.11
C LEU A 8 30.02 -6.41 5.34
N MET A 9 29.68 -7.60 4.83
CA MET A 9 28.44 -7.82 4.08
C MET A 9 27.21 -8.11 4.96
N ILE A 10 27.38 -8.29 6.27
CA ILE A 10 26.30 -8.73 7.17
C ILE A 10 25.54 -7.52 7.80
N ASN A 11 25.99 -6.29 7.59
CA ASN A 11 25.42 -5.09 8.23
C ASN A 11 24.47 -4.24 7.36
N ILE A 12 24.09 -4.68 6.15
CA ILE A 12 23.13 -3.93 5.30
C ILE A 12 21.68 -4.45 5.45
N SER A 13 21.47 -5.47 6.27
CA SER A 13 20.13 -6.02 6.57
C SER A 13 19.34 -5.20 7.61
N GLY A 14 19.94 -4.15 8.18
CA GLY A 14 19.28 -3.26 9.13
C GLY A 14 18.55 -2.10 8.44
N THR A 15 17.22 -2.18 8.36
CA THR A 15 16.30 -1.03 8.42
C THR A 15 16.65 0.21 7.58
N ILE A 16 16.61 0.11 6.25
CA ILE A 16 16.43 1.29 5.40
C ILE A 16 15.13 1.12 4.62
N TYR A 17 14.00 1.04 5.32
CA TYR A 17 12.76 1.53 4.74
C TYR A 17 12.77 3.05 4.93
N SER A 18 13.48 3.74 4.03
CA SER A 18 13.38 5.18 3.85
C SER A 18 12.04 5.49 3.16
N GLN A 19 10.94 5.20 3.83
CA GLN A 19 9.68 5.86 3.51
C GLN A 19 9.80 7.27 4.08
N ASP A 20 10.41 8.16 3.31
CA ASP A 20 10.42 9.57 3.62
C ASP A 20 9.00 10.11 3.48
N TYR A 21 8.41 10.53 4.60
CA TYR A 21 7.04 11.03 4.63
C TYR A 21 6.87 12.26 3.72
N ASP A 22 7.91 13.08 3.55
CA ASP A 22 7.84 14.25 2.68
C ASP A 22 7.82 13.87 1.20
N THR A 23 8.61 12.87 0.80
CA THR A 23 8.54 12.26 -0.52
C THR A 23 7.15 11.66 -0.77
N LEU A 24 6.60 10.90 0.19
CA LEU A 24 5.26 10.33 0.10
C LEU A 24 4.18 11.40 -0.05
N LYS A 25 4.25 12.52 0.68
CA LYS A 25 3.30 13.63 0.55
C LYS A 25 3.32 14.26 -0.83
N LYS A 26 4.51 14.51 -1.39
CA LYS A 26 4.69 15.16 -2.70
C LYS A 26 4.35 14.25 -3.89
N ALA A 27 4.38 12.94 -3.70
CA ALA A 27 4.08 11.99 -4.77
C ALA A 27 2.59 12.04 -5.16
N ASP A 28 2.33 12.18 -6.47
CA ASP A 28 0.99 12.06 -7.06
C ASP A 28 0.48 10.61 -7.07
N THR A 29 1.41 9.66 -7.20
CA THR A 29 1.14 8.23 -7.27
C THR A 29 1.84 7.52 -6.13
N VAL A 30 1.14 6.60 -5.47
CA VAL A 30 1.71 5.73 -4.44
C VAL A 30 1.36 4.27 -4.72
N TYR A 31 2.18 3.37 -4.18
CA TYR A 31 1.98 1.93 -4.27
C TYR A 31 1.72 1.38 -2.89
N ILE A 32 0.78 0.47 -2.72
CA ILE A 32 0.46 -0.13 -1.43
C ILE A 32 0.67 -1.63 -1.53
N PHE A 33 1.57 -2.15 -0.71
CA PHE A 33 1.74 -3.60 -0.59
C PHE A 33 0.69 -4.16 0.36
N PHE A 34 -0.10 -5.12 -0.14
CA PHE A 34 -1.17 -5.77 0.59
C PHE A 34 -0.86 -7.25 0.78
N LYS A 35 -0.86 -7.69 2.03
CA LYS A 35 -0.76 -9.09 2.41
C LYS A 35 -1.78 -9.34 3.52
N GLN A 36 -2.74 -10.20 3.27
CA GLN A 36 -3.86 -10.44 4.18
C GLN A 36 -3.35 -10.90 5.56
N ASN A 37 -3.91 -10.32 6.62
CA ASN A 37 -3.70 -10.71 8.02
C ASN A 37 -4.87 -10.20 8.87
N GLN A 38 -4.76 -10.29 10.20
CA GLN A 38 -5.82 -9.83 11.12
C GLN A 38 -6.21 -8.34 10.98
N TYR A 39 -5.35 -7.51 10.39
CA TYR A 39 -5.59 -6.08 10.19
C TYR A 39 -5.70 -5.65 8.72
N LYS A 40 -5.46 -6.58 7.79
CA LYS A 40 -5.55 -6.38 6.34
C LYS A 40 -6.48 -7.44 5.79
N GLN A 41 -7.71 -7.05 5.45
CA GLN A 41 -8.74 -7.98 5.01
C GLN A 41 -9.14 -7.69 3.57
N ILE A 42 -9.49 -8.75 2.83
CA ILE A 42 -10.11 -8.61 1.51
C ILE A 42 -11.57 -8.99 1.69
N TYR A 43 -12.47 -8.07 1.40
CA TYR A 43 -13.89 -8.34 1.31
C TYR A 43 -14.25 -8.50 -0.16
N MET A 44 -14.85 -9.62 -0.54
CA MET A 44 -15.32 -9.87 -1.91
C MET A 44 -16.86 -9.79 -1.94
N PRO A 45 -17.44 -8.61 -2.25
CA PRO A 45 -18.87 -8.48 -2.41
C PRO A 45 -19.37 -9.37 -3.57
N GLN A 46 -20.28 -10.28 -3.26
CA GLN A 46 -20.84 -11.27 -4.21
C GLN A 46 -21.42 -10.64 -5.49
N SER A 47 -21.88 -9.40 -5.41
CA SER A 47 -22.54 -8.68 -6.51
C SER A 47 -21.62 -7.81 -7.36
N LYS A 48 -20.39 -7.56 -6.92
CA LYS A 48 -19.54 -6.52 -7.50
C LYS A 48 -18.48 -7.07 -8.46
N GLY A 49 -18.12 -8.35 -8.35
CA GLY A 49 -17.07 -8.95 -9.20
C GLY A 49 -15.66 -8.42 -8.94
N TYR A 50 -15.47 -7.64 -7.87
CA TYR A 50 -14.18 -7.10 -7.43
C TYR A 50 -14.07 -7.11 -5.90
N GLY A 51 -12.84 -7.06 -5.39
CA GLY A 51 -12.55 -7.05 -3.96
C GLY A 51 -12.31 -5.65 -3.39
N ASP A 52 -12.80 -5.43 -2.18
CA ASP A 52 -12.51 -4.29 -1.32
C ASP A 52 -11.37 -4.67 -0.36
N TYR A 53 -10.29 -3.89 -0.36
CA TYR A 53 -9.12 -4.09 0.50
C TYR A 53 -9.24 -3.18 1.72
N ILE A 54 -9.29 -3.78 2.90
CA ILE A 54 -9.59 -3.11 4.16
C ILE A 54 -8.32 -3.09 5.02
N PHE A 55 -7.92 -1.89 5.45
CA PHE A 55 -6.89 -1.67 6.46
C PHE A 55 -7.56 -1.25 7.77
N VAL A 56 -7.40 -2.06 8.81
CA VAL A 56 -7.98 -1.82 10.14
C VAL A 56 -7.01 -0.99 10.98
N PHE A 57 -7.51 0.07 11.60
CA PHE A 57 -6.79 0.92 12.54
C PHE A 57 -7.42 0.74 13.92
N ASN A 58 -6.58 0.43 14.91
CA ASN A 58 -7.00 0.25 16.30
C ASN A 58 -6.43 1.40 17.12
N GLU A 59 -7.21 2.48 17.25
CA GLU A 59 -6.80 3.67 17.99
C GLU A 59 -7.72 3.88 19.19
N TYR A 60 -7.13 4.04 20.39
CA TYR A 60 -7.83 4.48 21.60
C TYR A 60 -9.22 3.84 21.79
N TYR A 61 -9.30 2.51 21.70
CA TYR A 61 -10.52 1.70 21.87
C TYR A 61 -11.57 1.81 20.75
N LYS A 62 -11.22 2.37 19.59
CA LYS A 62 -12.05 2.39 18.39
C LYS A 62 -11.41 1.60 17.25
N HIS A 63 -12.25 0.81 16.58
CA HIS A 63 -11.90 0.16 15.33
C HIS A 63 -12.35 1.05 14.17
N THR A 64 -11.41 1.69 13.50
CA THR A 64 -11.65 2.42 12.25
C THR A 64 -11.04 1.65 11.10
N HIS A 65 -11.47 1.93 9.87
CA HIS A 65 -10.90 1.26 8.71
C HIS A 65 -10.80 2.19 7.51
N ILE A 66 -9.74 2.00 6.72
CA ILE A 66 -9.62 2.55 5.38
C ILE A 66 -9.94 1.43 4.40
N MET A 67 -10.89 1.68 3.51
CA MET A 67 -11.24 0.75 2.45
C MET A 67 -10.74 1.29 1.12
N LEU A 68 -10.01 0.45 0.39
CA LEU A 68 -9.62 0.68 -0.99
C LEU A 68 -10.39 -0.26 -1.89
N TYR A 69 -11.08 0.26 -2.90
CA TYR A 69 -11.82 -0.57 -3.84
C TYR A 69 -11.20 -0.50 -5.23
N HIS A 70 -11.17 -1.64 -5.91
CA HIS A 70 -10.78 -1.75 -7.31
C HIS A 70 -12.05 -1.77 -8.17
N ASN A 71 -12.33 -0.71 -8.92
CA ASN A 71 -13.49 -0.71 -9.81
C ASN A 71 -13.12 -1.30 -11.20
N PRO A 72 -13.61 -2.49 -11.57
CA PRO A 72 -13.19 -3.17 -12.80
C PRO A 72 -13.58 -2.44 -14.08
N TYR A 73 -14.51 -1.48 -14.02
CA TYR A 73 -14.95 -0.70 -15.18
C TYR A 73 -14.02 0.46 -15.54
N VAL A 74 -13.21 0.93 -14.58
CA VAL A 74 -12.36 2.13 -14.76
C VAL A 74 -10.94 1.97 -14.23
N ALA A 75 -10.68 0.93 -13.44
CA ALA A 75 -9.38 0.74 -12.81
C ALA A 75 -8.39 0.07 -13.77
N GLU A 76 -7.21 0.66 -13.84
CA GLU A 76 -6.10 0.17 -14.63
C GLU A 76 -5.42 -1.02 -13.93
N GLU A 77 -5.20 -2.12 -14.63
CA GLU A 77 -4.35 -3.22 -14.18
C GLU A 77 -3.04 -3.26 -15.00
N LYS A 78 -1.90 -3.37 -14.31
CA LYS A 78 -0.58 -3.47 -14.94
C LYS A 78 0.20 -4.66 -14.42
N LYS A 79 1.10 -5.18 -15.25
CA LYS A 79 2.08 -6.19 -14.85
C LYS A 79 3.47 -5.61 -14.95
N GLU A 80 4.20 -5.62 -13.84
CA GLU A 80 5.54 -5.05 -13.72
C GLU A 80 6.56 -6.08 -13.27
N LYS A 81 7.85 -5.82 -13.50
CA LYS A 81 8.93 -6.65 -12.94
C LYS A 81 9.11 -6.37 -11.45
N LYS A 82 9.56 -7.35 -10.64
CA LYS A 82 9.85 -7.11 -9.20
C LYS A 82 10.85 -5.98 -8.93
N SER A 83 11.77 -5.71 -9.87
CA SER A 83 12.71 -4.59 -9.77
C SER A 83 12.00 -3.22 -9.75
N PHE A 84 10.75 -3.13 -10.20
CA PHE A 84 9.90 -1.96 -10.07
C PHE A 84 9.79 -1.48 -8.61
N LEU A 85 9.59 -2.41 -7.66
CA LEU A 85 9.48 -2.07 -6.24
C LEU A 85 10.77 -1.49 -5.67
N LYS A 86 11.92 -1.96 -6.15
CA LYS A 86 13.22 -1.40 -5.75
C LYS A 86 13.37 0.04 -6.23
N LYS A 87 12.92 0.34 -7.45
CA LYS A 87 12.98 1.67 -8.04
C LYS A 87 12.02 2.67 -7.37
N HIS A 88 10.87 2.21 -6.89
CA HIS A 88 9.81 3.05 -6.33
C HIS A 88 9.67 2.90 -4.80
N LYS A 89 10.70 2.40 -4.13
CA LYS A 89 10.66 2.05 -2.70
C LYS A 89 10.26 3.23 -1.79
N SER A 90 10.64 4.45 -2.16
CA SER A 90 10.35 5.67 -1.38
C SER A 90 8.86 6.05 -1.38
N ILE A 91 8.10 5.58 -2.38
CA ILE A 91 6.66 5.84 -2.53
C ILE A 91 5.81 4.56 -2.42
N LEU A 92 6.43 3.48 -1.94
CA LEU A 92 5.77 2.25 -1.56
C LEU A 92 5.34 2.37 -0.10
N ILE A 93 4.04 2.23 0.16
CA ILE A 93 3.41 2.25 1.47
C ILE A 93 3.18 0.80 1.91
N ASN A 94 3.57 0.48 3.14
CA ASN A 94 3.19 -0.76 3.81
C ASN A 94 2.23 -0.43 4.96
N TYR A 95 1.53 -1.44 5.46
CA TYR A 95 0.60 -1.28 6.57
C TYR A 95 1.30 -0.75 7.84
N ASP A 96 2.49 -1.26 8.14
CA ASP A 96 3.25 -0.84 9.33
C ASP A 96 3.57 0.66 9.31
N PHE A 97 3.84 1.25 8.14
CA PHE A 97 3.98 2.69 8.01
C PHE A 97 2.67 3.42 8.33
N LEU A 98 1.56 2.97 7.74
CA LEU A 98 0.28 3.62 7.93
C LEU A 98 -0.16 3.62 9.39
N ILE A 99 0.05 2.53 10.12
CA ILE A 99 -0.44 2.42 11.51
C ILE A 99 0.54 2.88 12.58
N ASN A 100 1.85 2.83 12.32
CA ASN A 100 2.85 3.21 13.32
C ASN A 100 3.31 4.67 13.16
N MET A 101 3.19 5.25 11.96
CA MET A 101 3.65 6.62 11.69
C MET A 101 2.53 7.65 11.59
N LEU A 102 1.29 7.21 11.31
CA LEU A 102 0.17 8.11 11.04
C LEU A 102 -1.04 7.73 11.88
N SER A 103 -1.82 8.73 12.27
CA SER A 103 -3.17 8.49 12.75
C SER A 103 -4.07 8.00 11.61
N TYR A 104 -5.22 7.39 11.93
CA TYR A 104 -6.24 7.04 10.94
C TYR A 104 -6.60 8.23 10.04
N GLN A 105 -6.75 9.42 10.63
CA GLN A 105 -7.09 10.64 9.89
C GLN A 105 -5.96 11.07 8.95
N ASP A 106 -4.70 11.00 9.40
CA ASP A 106 -3.55 11.36 8.58
C ASP A 106 -3.31 10.35 7.45
N ALA A 107 -3.48 9.05 7.73
CA ALA A 107 -3.43 8.00 6.74
C ALA A 107 -4.52 8.18 5.67
N LYS A 108 -5.77 8.45 6.09
CA LYS A 108 -6.89 8.71 5.17
C LYS A 108 -6.62 9.94 4.31
N LYS A 109 -6.18 11.05 4.92
CA LYS A 109 -5.84 12.29 4.20
C LYS A 109 -4.69 12.10 3.22
N LEU A 110 -3.63 11.40 3.62
CA LEU A 110 -2.50 11.07 2.75
C LEU A 110 -2.99 10.34 1.50
N LEU A 111 -3.80 9.28 1.66
CA LEU A 111 -4.29 8.49 0.54
C LEU A 111 -5.29 9.26 -0.34
N LEU A 112 -6.21 10.03 0.24
CA LEU A 112 -7.18 10.84 -0.52
C LEU A 112 -6.51 11.94 -1.36
N SER A 113 -5.34 12.43 -0.95
CA SER A 113 -4.58 13.42 -1.72
C SER A 113 -3.91 12.87 -3.00
N LYS A 114 -3.95 11.55 -3.23
CA LYS A 114 -3.24 10.91 -4.34
C LYS A 114 -4.09 10.86 -5.59
N LYS A 115 -3.49 11.21 -6.73
CA LYS A 115 -4.12 11.06 -8.05
C LYS A 115 -4.32 9.58 -8.38
N LYS A 116 -3.31 8.76 -8.11
CA LYS A 116 -3.34 7.30 -8.33
C LYS A 116 -2.82 6.55 -7.12
N ILE A 117 -3.50 5.46 -6.78
CA ILE A 117 -3.06 4.48 -5.79
C ILE A 117 -3.06 3.14 -6.50
N TYR A 118 -1.93 2.45 -6.50
CA TYR A 118 -1.86 1.08 -6.99
C TYR A 118 -1.69 0.12 -5.82
N LEU A 119 -2.52 -0.90 -5.75
CA LEU A 119 -2.39 -1.98 -4.80
C LEU A 119 -1.65 -3.16 -5.43
N ILE A 120 -0.79 -3.78 -4.61
CA ILE A 120 0.00 -4.96 -4.95
C ILE A 120 -0.41 -6.04 -3.96
N ASP A 121 -1.25 -6.96 -4.39
CA ASP A 121 -1.63 -8.11 -3.59
C ASP A 121 -0.49 -9.15 -3.62
N ASP A 122 -0.06 -9.60 -2.44
CA ASP A 122 0.92 -10.69 -2.28
C ASP A 122 0.46 -11.95 -3.04
N ASN A 123 -0.85 -12.22 -3.10
CA ASN A 123 -1.41 -13.35 -3.83
C ASN A 123 -1.27 -13.22 -5.36
N ASP A 124 -1.15 -12.00 -5.89
CA ASP A 124 -0.93 -11.73 -7.31
C ASP A 124 0.56 -11.55 -7.67
N THR A 125 1.45 -11.80 -6.72
CA THR A 125 2.90 -11.67 -6.91
C THR A 125 3.49 -12.97 -7.42
N GLY A 126 3.88 -12.97 -8.69
CA GLY A 126 4.58 -14.11 -9.32
C GLY A 126 6.07 -14.16 -8.98
N TRP A 127 6.78 -15.14 -9.53
CA TRP A 127 8.22 -15.29 -9.30
C TRP A 127 9.03 -14.06 -9.76
N PHE A 128 8.72 -13.53 -10.95
CA PHE A 128 9.46 -12.40 -11.56
C PHE A 128 8.62 -11.13 -11.74
N SER A 129 7.31 -11.20 -11.53
CA SER A 129 6.38 -10.10 -11.80
C SER A 129 5.46 -9.80 -10.64
N ILE A 130 4.97 -8.57 -10.62
CA ILE A 130 3.92 -8.09 -9.71
C ILE A 130 2.74 -7.60 -10.54
N LYS A 131 1.53 -7.73 -10.00
CA LYS A 131 0.33 -7.11 -10.55
C LYS A 131 0.06 -5.81 -9.78
N LEU A 132 -0.13 -4.71 -10.50
CA LEU A 132 -0.56 -3.43 -9.95
C LEU A 132 -2.05 -3.26 -10.29
N LYS A 133 -2.89 -3.04 -9.29
CA LYS A 133 -4.31 -2.74 -9.48
C LYS A 133 -4.57 -1.31 -9.04
N GLU A 134 -5.04 -0.44 -9.93
CA GLU A 134 -5.48 0.88 -9.49
C GLU A 134 -6.66 0.73 -8.53
N VAL A 135 -6.61 1.44 -7.41
CA VAL A 135 -7.66 1.44 -6.40
C VAL A 135 -8.00 2.87 -6.01
N LYS A 136 -9.20 3.07 -5.48
CA LYS A 136 -9.65 4.34 -4.91
C LYS A 136 -9.99 4.15 -3.44
N VAL A 137 -9.75 5.20 -2.65
CA VAL A 137 -10.22 5.24 -1.27
C VAL A 137 -11.74 5.36 -1.31
N ASN A 138 -12.44 4.46 -0.62
CA ASN A 138 -13.88 4.61 -0.42
C ASN A 138 -14.10 5.67 0.66
N ASP A 139 -14.56 6.85 0.26
CA ASP A 139 -14.92 7.92 1.18
C ASP A 139 -16.43 8.08 1.22
N TYR A 140 -17.07 7.45 2.20
CA TYR A 140 -18.52 7.58 2.44
C TYR A 140 -18.96 9.02 2.79
N ASN A 141 -18.03 9.97 2.95
CA ASN A 141 -18.32 11.36 3.26
C ASN A 141 -18.22 12.33 2.06
N ILE A 142 -17.90 11.84 0.85
CA ILE A 142 -17.99 12.67 -0.35
C ILE A 142 -19.41 12.53 -0.87
N ASN A 143 -20.28 13.49 -0.51
CA ASN A 143 -21.50 13.71 -1.28
C ASN A 143 -21.12 13.77 -2.77
N PRO A 144 -21.83 13.06 -3.66
CA PRO A 144 -21.60 13.25 -5.08
C PRO A 144 -21.79 14.74 -5.35
N ILE A 145 -20.73 15.39 -5.85
CA ILE A 145 -20.84 16.74 -6.37
C ILE A 145 -21.78 16.61 -7.58
N GLU A 146 -22.97 17.21 -7.46
CA GLU A 146 -23.91 17.44 -8.56
C GLU A 146 -23.26 18.24 -9.69
#